data_AF-A0A0F9QTQ8-F1
#
_entry.id   AF-A0A0F9QTQ8-F1
#
_cell.length_a   1.000
_cell.length_b   1.000
_cell.length_c   1.000
_cell.angle_alpha   90.00
_cell.angle_beta   90.00
_cell.angle_gamma   90.00
#
_symmetry.space_group_name_H-M   'P 1'
#
loop_
_entity.id
_entity.type
_entity.pdbx_description
1 polymer ?
#
loop_
_entity_poly.entity_id
_entity_poly.type
_entity_poly.pdbx_seq_one_letter_code
_entity_poly.pdbx_strand_id
1 'polypeptide(L)'
;MRLSPEPNVRGLKVASAPATTSLRTDIYPKEATTPASGLLVSLGAIPGTPLSKGVPILIRALFKFAKDIPRDAIVIDTTSSSGTFRGLSPFVLSAPPAKRFENLWQFSKVYKGQVAADGLPTPSWFEWRARGWEDPRAHRYPMGKGAVPEYAYWEGKKLDYITARREIYIPQYANNVRETDSFAALQDVFFESISTDRELILLDYDAYAPPQDGPCLCLDWFIRGEGYTPENLHPPSASSW
;
A
#
# COMPACT_ATOMS: atom_id res chain seq x y z
N MET A 1 24.20 -58.31 -43.68
CA MET A 1 23.42 -57.49 -42.74
C MET A 1 23.64 -58.03 -41.33
N ARG A 2 24.46 -57.34 -40.52
CA ARG A 2 24.67 -57.70 -39.11
C ARG A 2 23.59 -56.96 -38.29
N LEU A 3 22.73 -57.72 -37.62
CA LEU A 3 21.76 -57.19 -36.67
C LEU A 3 22.51 -56.78 -35.39
N SER A 4 22.38 -55.52 -35.01
CA SER A 4 22.89 -55.00 -33.74
C SER A 4 22.11 -55.60 -32.56
N PRO A 5 22.75 -55.90 -31.43
CA PRO A 5 22.03 -56.38 -30.25
C PRO A 5 21.27 -55.24 -29.56
N GLU A 6 20.05 -55.54 -29.11
CA GLU A 6 19.20 -54.61 -28.36
C GLU A 6 19.78 -54.26 -26.98
N PRO A 7 19.54 -53.04 -26.47
CA PRO A 7 19.97 -52.67 -25.13
C PRO A 7 19.08 -53.31 -24.06
N ASN A 8 19.75 -53.98 -23.13
CA ASN A 8 19.20 -54.57 -21.91
C ASN A 8 18.80 -53.46 -20.92
N VAL A 9 17.51 -53.12 -20.85
CA VAL A 9 16.96 -52.18 -19.86
C VAL A 9 16.50 -52.97 -18.62
N ARG A 10 17.45 -53.36 -17.78
CA ARG A 10 17.16 -53.84 -16.41
C ARG A 10 17.31 -52.71 -15.40
N GLY A 11 16.19 -52.34 -14.77
CA GLY A 11 16.18 -51.83 -13.40
C GLY A 11 16.19 -50.32 -13.22
N LEU A 12 15.18 -49.60 -13.72
CA LEU A 12 14.79 -48.34 -13.07
C LEU A 12 13.98 -48.66 -11.81
N LYS A 13 14.61 -48.52 -10.65
CA LYS A 13 13.88 -48.41 -9.38
C LYS A 13 13.03 -47.15 -9.45
N VAL A 14 11.71 -47.32 -9.45
CA VAL A 14 10.77 -46.22 -9.22
C VAL A 14 10.99 -45.76 -7.78
N ALA A 15 11.67 -44.63 -7.62
CA ALA A 15 11.77 -43.97 -6.33
C ALA A 15 10.35 -43.57 -5.91
N SER A 16 9.90 -44.11 -4.78
CA SER A 16 8.67 -43.69 -4.13
C SER A 16 8.69 -42.17 -3.94
N ALA A 17 7.66 -41.49 -4.45
CA ALA A 17 7.48 -40.07 -4.23
C ALA A 17 7.58 -39.75 -2.73
N PRO A 18 8.34 -38.71 -2.32
CA PRO A 18 8.36 -38.29 -0.93
C PRO A 18 6.95 -37.90 -0.51
N ALA A 19 6.57 -38.32 0.69
CA ALA A 19 5.29 -38.01 1.32
C ALA A 19 4.99 -36.51 1.16
N THR A 20 3.79 -36.22 0.65
CA THR A 20 3.20 -34.90 0.56
C THR A 20 3.30 -34.26 1.93
N THR A 21 4.30 -33.40 2.11
CA THR A 21 4.44 -32.60 3.32
C THR A 21 3.30 -31.62 3.25
N SER A 22 2.28 -31.83 4.10
CA SER A 22 1.20 -30.88 4.33
C SER A 22 1.82 -29.49 4.47
N LEU A 23 1.59 -28.64 3.46
CA LEU A 23 1.97 -27.25 3.52
C LEU A 23 1.21 -26.66 4.71
N ARG A 24 1.90 -26.52 5.85
CA ARG A 24 1.42 -25.83 7.04
C ARG A 24 0.81 -24.50 6.61
N THR A 25 -0.49 -24.38 6.71
CA THR A 25 -1.24 -23.12 6.61
C THR A 25 -1.01 -22.21 7.83
N ASP A 26 -0.09 -22.58 8.73
CA ASP A 26 0.14 -21.92 10.01
C ASP A 26 1.15 -20.75 9.94
N ILE A 27 1.47 -20.22 8.74
CA ILE A 27 2.45 -19.11 8.57
C ILE A 27 1.88 -17.74 8.99
N TYR A 28 0.70 -17.69 9.62
CA TYR A 28 0.21 -16.49 10.27
C TYR A 28 0.14 -16.73 11.78
N PRO A 29 1.18 -16.35 12.56
CA PRO A 29 0.98 -16.19 14.00
C PRO A 29 -0.12 -15.14 14.21
N LYS A 30 -1.24 -15.57 14.81
CA LYS A 30 -2.25 -14.67 15.39
C LYS A 30 -1.66 -14.02 16.64
N GLU A 31 -0.68 -13.14 16.47
CA GLU A 31 -0.27 -12.25 17.55
C GLU A 31 -0.62 -10.83 17.14
N ALA A 32 -1.84 -10.43 17.51
CA ALA A 32 -2.22 -9.04 17.58
C ALA A 32 -1.35 -8.39 18.67
N THR A 33 -0.27 -7.74 18.25
CA THR A 33 0.46 -6.82 19.12
C THR A 33 -0.50 -5.67 19.41
N THR A 34 -0.88 -5.51 20.67
CA THR A 34 -1.63 -4.35 21.15
C THR A 34 -0.89 -3.09 20.68
N PRO A 35 -1.51 -2.19 19.91
CA PRO A 35 -0.86 -0.93 19.58
C PRO A 35 -0.57 -0.19 20.88
N ALA A 36 0.68 0.28 21.03
CA ALA A 36 1.06 1.17 22.09
C ALA A 36 0.02 2.30 22.17
N SER A 37 -0.50 2.58 23.37
CA SER A 37 -1.48 3.63 23.61
C SER A 37 -0.95 4.96 23.04
N GLY A 38 -1.39 5.28 21.83
CA GLY A 38 -1.10 6.54 21.18
C GLY A 38 -1.67 7.66 22.05
N LEU A 39 -0.79 8.58 22.43
CA LEU A 39 -1.15 9.81 23.10
C LEU A 39 -2.15 10.55 22.22
N LEU A 40 -3.45 10.49 22.56
CA LEU A 40 -4.48 11.27 21.90
C LEU A 40 -4.18 12.73 22.26
N VAL A 41 -3.49 13.46 21.39
CA VAL A 41 -3.34 14.91 21.53
C VAL A 41 -4.72 15.50 21.32
N SER A 42 -5.46 15.66 22.42
CA SER A 42 -6.66 16.48 22.44
C SER A 42 -6.25 17.86 21.98
N LEU A 43 -6.64 18.23 20.76
CA LEU A 43 -6.50 19.58 20.23
C LEU A 43 -7.39 20.49 21.09
N GLY A 44 -6.84 20.90 22.23
CA GLY A 44 -7.44 21.89 23.09
C GLY A 44 -7.70 23.12 22.23
N ALA A 45 -8.98 23.51 22.13
CA ALA A 45 -9.39 24.71 21.43
C ALA A 45 -8.50 25.88 21.87
N ILE A 46 -7.72 26.45 20.96
CA ILE A 46 -6.92 27.65 21.23
C ILE A 46 -7.91 28.79 21.49
N PRO A 47 -8.05 29.29 22.73
CA PRO A 47 -9.06 30.28 23.04
C PRO A 47 -8.61 31.63 22.50
N GLY A 48 -9.41 32.25 21.63
CA GLY A 48 -9.31 33.69 21.35
C GLY A 48 -9.00 34.10 19.91
N THR A 49 -8.79 33.16 18.98
CA THR A 49 -8.66 33.50 17.56
C THR A 49 -10.04 33.36 16.90
N PRO A 50 -10.72 34.45 16.50
CA PRO A 50 -11.94 34.33 15.72
C PRO A 50 -11.59 33.64 14.40
N LEU A 51 -11.97 32.37 14.27
CA LEU A 51 -11.92 31.65 13.00
C LEU A 51 -12.63 32.51 11.95
N SER A 52 -11.86 33.04 11.00
CA SER A 52 -12.44 33.70 9.84
C SER A 52 -13.45 32.74 9.23
N LYS A 53 -14.60 33.25 8.80
CA LYS A 53 -15.73 32.41 8.38
C LYS A 53 -15.32 31.43 7.28
N GLY A 54 -15.05 30.19 7.68
CA GLY A 54 -15.39 28.98 6.95
C GLY A 54 -14.60 28.63 5.70
N VAL A 55 -13.34 29.05 5.54
CA VAL A 55 -12.49 28.42 4.50
C VAL A 55 -11.95 27.12 5.08
N PRO A 56 -12.42 25.94 4.62
CA PRO A 56 -11.85 24.68 5.07
C PRO A 56 -10.38 24.66 4.64
N ILE A 57 -9.50 24.39 5.60
CA ILE A 57 -8.07 24.23 5.33
C ILE A 57 -7.93 23.06 4.37
N LEU A 58 -7.49 23.37 3.15
CA LEU A 58 -7.42 22.42 2.06
C LEU A 58 -6.02 21.82 2.02
N ILE A 59 -5.89 20.55 2.40
CA ILE A 59 -4.72 19.77 2.03
C ILE A 59 -4.99 19.20 0.64
N ARG A 60 -4.12 19.47 -0.32
CA ARG A 60 -4.21 18.88 -1.67
C ARG A 60 -3.05 17.94 -1.93
N ALA A 61 -3.34 16.81 -2.56
CA ALA A 61 -2.32 16.00 -3.22
C ALA A 61 -2.36 16.32 -4.72
N LEU A 62 -1.23 16.75 -5.29
CA LEU A 62 -1.11 17.10 -6.70
C LEU A 62 -0.01 16.27 -7.36
N PHE A 63 -0.12 16.09 -8.67
CA PHE A 63 0.92 15.46 -9.47
C PHE A 63 2.25 16.21 -9.33
N LYS A 64 3.37 15.47 -9.29
CA LYS A 64 4.72 16.00 -9.04
C LYS A 64 5.12 17.19 -9.91
N PHE A 65 4.61 17.26 -11.14
CA PHE A 65 4.90 18.34 -12.09
C PHE A 65 3.71 19.27 -12.33
N ALA A 66 2.79 19.39 -11.37
CA ALA A 66 1.71 20.37 -11.41
C ALA A 66 2.27 21.79 -11.61
N LYS A 67 1.71 22.52 -12.57
CA LYS A 67 2.14 23.87 -12.93
C LYS A 67 1.40 24.96 -12.15
N ASP A 68 0.16 24.67 -11.77
CA ASP A 68 -0.76 25.64 -11.17
C ASP A 68 -0.75 25.53 -9.63
N ILE A 69 0.44 25.69 -9.04
CA ILE A 69 0.62 25.70 -7.58
C ILE A 69 0.54 27.15 -7.08
N PRO A 70 -0.35 27.49 -6.13
CA PRO A 70 -0.41 28.82 -5.53
C PRO A 70 0.95 29.24 -4.95
N ARG A 71 1.32 30.50 -5.17
CA ARG A 71 2.65 31.03 -4.79
C ARG A 71 2.87 31.04 -3.28
N ASP A 72 1.80 31.14 -2.52
CA ASP A 72 1.75 31.19 -1.07
C ASP A 72 1.52 29.81 -0.44
N ALA A 73 1.32 28.73 -1.21
CA ALA A 73 1.18 27.39 -0.65
C ALA A 73 2.47 26.89 0.01
N ILE A 74 2.33 26.02 1.02
CA ILE A 74 3.40 25.18 1.52
C ILE A 74 3.44 23.92 0.68
N VAL A 75 4.58 23.63 0.04
CA VAL A 75 4.70 22.54 -0.93
C VAL A 75 5.68 21.49 -0.42
N ILE A 76 5.21 20.26 -0.27
CA ILE A 76 6.01 19.12 0.16
C ILE A 76 6.14 18.12 -0.99
N ASP A 77 7.36 17.67 -1.26
CA ASP A 77 7.62 16.52 -2.14
C ASP A 77 7.55 15.21 -1.33
N THR A 78 6.61 14.33 -1.65
CA THR A 78 6.44 13.03 -0.95
C THR A 78 7.05 11.85 -1.72
N THR A 79 7.78 12.12 -2.81
CA THR A 79 8.38 11.08 -3.64
C THR A 79 9.58 10.41 -2.94
N SER A 80 10.00 9.25 -3.45
CA SER A 80 11.14 8.49 -2.88
C SER A 80 12.51 9.17 -3.01
N SER A 81 12.57 10.26 -3.77
CA SER A 81 13.74 11.14 -3.91
C SER A 81 13.67 12.39 -3.03
N SER A 82 12.58 12.59 -2.28
CA SER A 82 12.49 13.72 -1.37
C SER A 82 13.43 13.54 -0.17
N GLY A 83 13.84 14.64 0.45
CA GLY A 83 14.75 14.63 1.61
C GLY A 83 14.03 14.17 2.87
N THR A 84 13.65 15.12 3.73
CA THR A 84 12.99 14.86 5.02
C THR A 84 11.72 14.02 4.90
N PHE A 85 10.98 14.15 3.79
CA PHE A 85 9.68 13.50 3.59
C PHE A 85 9.76 12.17 2.84
N ARG A 86 10.98 11.64 2.63
CA ARG A 86 11.19 10.39 1.87
C ARG A 86 10.40 9.22 2.45
N GLY A 87 10.29 9.16 3.78
CA GLY A 87 9.62 8.09 4.53
C GLY A 87 8.13 7.97 4.22
N LEU A 88 7.53 9.00 3.62
CA LEU A 88 6.16 8.94 3.12
C LEU A 88 6.06 8.08 1.85
N SER A 89 7.15 7.84 1.11
CA SER A 89 7.05 7.13 -0.16
C SER A 89 6.91 5.62 0.01
N PRO A 90 5.97 4.95 -0.70
CA PRO A 90 5.79 3.50 -0.65
C PRO A 90 7.02 2.70 -1.10
N PHE A 91 7.94 3.33 -1.83
CA PHE A 91 9.17 2.70 -2.32
C PHE A 91 10.24 2.52 -1.23
N VAL A 92 10.15 3.26 -0.13
CA VAL A 92 11.12 3.17 0.97
C VAL A 92 10.48 2.78 2.29
N LEU A 93 9.16 2.96 2.41
CA LEU A 93 8.39 2.59 3.59
C LEU A 93 8.55 1.09 3.92
N SER A 94 8.85 0.77 5.18
CA SER A 94 8.84 -0.60 5.69
C SER A 94 7.40 -1.09 5.85
N ALA A 95 7.13 -2.37 5.58
CA ALA A 95 5.76 -2.89 5.69
C ALA A 95 5.72 -4.39 5.99
N PRO A 96 6.01 -4.80 7.24
CA PRO A 96 5.95 -6.20 7.64
C PRO A 96 4.60 -6.83 7.21
N PRO A 97 4.62 -8.05 6.64
CA PRO A 97 5.75 -8.97 6.55
C PRO A 97 6.76 -8.68 5.43
N ALA A 98 6.52 -7.72 4.54
CA ALA A 98 7.48 -7.36 3.49
C ALA A 98 8.50 -6.33 3.98
N LYS A 99 9.70 -6.33 3.40
CA LYS A 99 10.72 -5.30 3.68
C LYS A 99 10.36 -3.92 3.12
N ARG A 100 9.51 -3.87 2.08
CA ARG A 100 9.05 -2.64 1.42
C ARG A 100 7.54 -2.67 1.20
N PHE A 101 6.89 -1.55 1.44
CA PHE A 101 5.46 -1.38 1.21
C PHE A 101 5.06 -1.64 -0.24
N GLU A 102 5.80 -1.09 -1.21
CA GLU A 102 5.54 -1.36 -2.62
C GLU A 102 5.60 -2.86 -2.93
N ASN A 103 6.51 -3.62 -2.30
CA ASN A 103 6.58 -5.06 -2.48
C ASN A 103 5.41 -5.78 -1.81
N LEU A 104 5.00 -5.36 -0.61
CA LEU A 104 3.79 -5.88 0.04
C LEU A 104 2.59 -5.80 -0.93
N TRP A 105 2.38 -4.61 -1.51
CA TRP A 105 1.28 -4.38 -2.44
C TRP A 105 1.41 -5.18 -3.73
N GLN A 106 2.56 -5.09 -4.40
CA GLN A 106 2.74 -5.64 -5.74
C GLN A 106 2.76 -7.16 -5.76
N PHE A 107 3.37 -7.79 -4.74
CA PHE A 107 3.43 -9.25 -4.63
C PHE A 107 2.20 -9.86 -3.95
N SER A 108 1.24 -9.05 -3.51
CA SER A 108 -0.10 -9.54 -3.14
C SER A 108 -0.99 -9.77 -4.37
N LYS A 109 -0.58 -9.33 -5.56
CA LYS A 109 -1.34 -9.51 -6.82
C LYS A 109 -1.09 -10.88 -7.42
N VAL A 110 -2.14 -11.47 -7.99
CA VAL A 110 -2.11 -12.77 -8.70
C VAL A 110 -2.38 -12.50 -10.17
N TYR A 111 -1.56 -13.08 -11.06
CA TYR A 111 -1.66 -12.91 -12.51
C TYR A 111 -2.13 -14.19 -13.18
N LYS A 112 -2.62 -14.10 -14.43
CA LYS A 112 -3.21 -15.23 -15.18
C LYS A 112 -2.42 -16.55 -15.12
N GLY A 113 -1.10 -16.50 -15.24
CA GLY A 113 -0.23 -17.70 -15.19
C GLY A 113 0.02 -18.27 -13.78
N GLN A 114 -0.55 -17.65 -12.75
CA GLN A 114 -0.40 -17.98 -11.33
C GLN A 114 -1.72 -18.40 -10.70
N VAL A 115 -2.76 -18.64 -11.52
CA VAL A 115 -4.08 -19.09 -11.08
C VAL A 115 -4.20 -20.59 -11.37
N ALA A 116 -4.48 -21.37 -10.33
CA ALA A 116 -4.75 -22.80 -10.43
C ALA A 116 -6.15 -23.08 -11.00
N ALA A 117 -6.47 -24.35 -11.27
CA ALA A 117 -7.75 -24.75 -11.86
C ALA A 117 -8.97 -24.41 -10.97
N ASP A 118 -8.77 -24.32 -9.65
CA ASP A 118 -9.78 -23.92 -8.66
C ASP A 118 -9.92 -22.39 -8.50
N GLY A 119 -9.13 -21.62 -9.26
CA GLY A 119 -9.11 -20.17 -9.18
C GLY A 119 -8.31 -19.60 -8.02
N LEU A 120 -7.57 -20.41 -7.26
CA LEU A 120 -6.66 -19.98 -6.20
C LEU A 120 -5.23 -19.76 -6.72
N PRO A 121 -4.36 -19.07 -5.97
CA PRO A 121 -2.96 -18.93 -6.37
C PRO A 121 -2.26 -20.29 -6.42
N THR A 122 -1.41 -20.50 -7.43
CA THR A 122 -0.56 -21.69 -7.51
C THR A 122 0.50 -21.72 -6.40
N PRO A 123 1.08 -22.88 -6.05
CA PRO A 123 2.23 -22.94 -5.14
C PRO A 123 3.39 -22.03 -5.55
N SER A 124 3.66 -21.94 -6.85
CA SER A 124 4.70 -21.04 -7.41
C SER A 124 4.42 -19.56 -7.17
N TRP A 125 3.16 -19.14 -7.00
CA TRP A 125 2.81 -17.78 -6.59
C TRP A 125 3.24 -17.49 -5.17
N PHE A 126 3.02 -18.43 -4.23
CA PHE A 126 3.44 -18.25 -2.83
C PHE A 126 4.95 -18.11 -2.71
N GLU A 127 5.71 -18.91 -3.47
CA GLU A 127 7.16 -18.76 -3.54
C GLU A 127 7.60 -17.42 -4.14
N TRP A 128 6.93 -16.99 -5.22
CA TRP A 128 7.19 -15.70 -5.85
C TRP A 128 6.90 -14.52 -4.91
N ARG A 129 5.77 -14.58 -4.17
CA ARG A 129 5.40 -13.60 -3.15
C ARG A 129 6.41 -13.55 -2.02
N ALA A 130 6.79 -14.70 -1.47
CA ALA A 130 7.77 -14.77 -0.39
C ALA A 130 9.12 -14.14 -0.80
N ARG A 131 9.60 -14.45 -2.01
CA ARG A 131 10.82 -13.84 -2.56
C ARG A 131 10.69 -12.32 -2.73
N GLY A 132 9.55 -11.86 -3.25
CA GLY A 132 9.31 -10.43 -3.44
C GLY A 132 9.21 -9.64 -2.14
N TRP A 133 8.58 -10.22 -1.13
CA TRP A 133 8.49 -9.63 0.22
C TRP A 133 9.85 -9.50 0.91
N GLU A 134 10.73 -10.48 0.68
CA GLU A 134 12.10 -10.48 1.20
C GLU A 134 13.07 -9.57 0.42
N ASP A 135 12.68 -9.06 -0.75
CA ASP A 135 13.54 -8.19 -1.55
C ASP A 135 13.62 -6.77 -0.93
N PRO A 136 14.81 -6.24 -0.60
CA PRO A 136 14.96 -4.88 -0.07
C PRO A 136 14.68 -3.78 -1.11
N ARG A 137 14.63 -4.11 -2.41
CA ARG A 137 14.31 -3.18 -3.50
C ARG A 137 12.82 -3.22 -3.80
N ALA A 138 12.21 -2.04 -3.86
CA ALA A 138 10.82 -1.88 -4.29
C ALA A 138 10.65 -2.18 -5.79
N HIS A 139 9.64 -2.99 -6.13
CA HIS A 139 9.33 -3.42 -7.50
C HIS A 139 7.95 -2.91 -7.94
N ARG A 140 7.93 -1.83 -8.73
CA ARG A 140 6.66 -1.26 -9.24
C ARG A 140 5.93 -2.17 -10.22
N TYR A 141 6.68 -2.96 -10.99
CA TYR A 141 6.16 -3.80 -12.07
C TYR A 141 6.86 -5.16 -12.07
N PRO A 142 6.65 -6.01 -11.05
CA PRO A 142 7.41 -7.27 -10.93
C PRO A 142 7.05 -8.29 -12.03
N MET A 143 5.91 -8.09 -12.72
CA MET A 143 5.49 -8.88 -13.90
C MET A 143 5.61 -8.08 -15.23
N GLY A 144 6.32 -6.96 -15.22
CA GLY A 144 6.44 -6.06 -16.38
C GLY A 144 5.31 -5.02 -16.47
N LYS A 145 5.60 -3.90 -17.14
CA LYS A 145 4.65 -2.80 -17.32
C LYS A 145 3.49 -3.25 -18.22
N GLY A 146 2.25 -3.00 -17.79
CA GLY A 146 1.04 -3.39 -18.54
C GLY A 146 0.49 -4.78 -18.19
N ALA A 147 1.17 -5.55 -17.34
CA ALA A 147 0.61 -6.78 -16.80
C ALA A 147 -0.64 -6.45 -15.95
N VAL A 148 -1.76 -7.12 -16.24
CA VAL A 148 -3.03 -6.95 -15.55
C VAL A 148 -3.20 -8.08 -14.53
N PRO A 149 -3.30 -7.79 -13.22
CA PRO A 149 -3.66 -8.77 -12.21
C PRO A 149 -5.08 -9.28 -12.40
N GLU A 150 -5.31 -10.55 -12.07
CA GLU A 150 -6.66 -11.13 -11.98
C GLU A 150 -7.35 -10.69 -10.68
N TYR A 151 -6.60 -10.69 -9.56
CA TYR A 151 -7.06 -10.27 -8.23
C TYR A 151 -5.85 -10.04 -7.30
N ALA A 152 -6.09 -9.56 -6.08
CA ALA A 152 -5.12 -9.63 -4.98
C ALA A 152 -5.49 -10.75 -4.00
N TYR A 153 -4.50 -11.48 -3.50
CA TYR A 153 -4.70 -12.53 -2.51
C TYR A 153 -4.13 -12.12 -1.16
N TRP A 154 -5.00 -12.04 -0.15
CA TRP A 154 -4.66 -11.57 1.18
C TRP A 154 -5.43 -12.35 2.25
N GLU A 155 -4.72 -12.88 3.24
CA GLU A 155 -5.32 -13.63 4.37
C GLU A 155 -6.33 -14.71 3.94
N GLY A 156 -6.01 -15.45 2.86
CA GLY A 156 -6.88 -16.50 2.34
C GLY A 156 -8.03 -16.03 1.45
N LYS A 157 -8.16 -14.72 1.19
CA LYS A 157 -9.22 -14.13 0.39
C LYS A 157 -8.74 -13.67 -0.98
N LYS A 158 -9.63 -13.78 -1.97
CA LYS A 158 -9.49 -13.13 -3.28
C LYS A 158 -10.19 -11.78 -3.23
N LEU A 159 -9.46 -10.71 -3.50
CA LEU A 159 -9.96 -9.34 -3.46
C LEU A 159 -9.85 -8.73 -4.86
N ASP A 160 -10.92 -8.11 -5.34
CA ASP A 160 -10.85 -7.24 -6.51
C ASP A 160 -9.95 -6.03 -6.22
N TYR A 161 -9.65 -5.23 -7.25
CA TYR A 161 -8.74 -4.10 -7.13
C TYR A 161 -9.17 -3.07 -6.06
N ILE A 162 -10.46 -2.72 -6.00
CA ILE A 162 -10.97 -1.70 -5.09
C ILE A 162 -10.97 -2.23 -3.66
N THR A 163 -11.48 -3.44 -3.48
CA THR A 163 -11.49 -4.11 -2.18
C THR A 163 -10.07 -4.32 -1.65
N ALA A 164 -9.14 -4.75 -2.50
CA ALA A 164 -7.73 -4.91 -2.14
C ALA A 164 -7.08 -3.60 -1.69
N ARG A 165 -7.42 -2.45 -2.29
CA ARG A 165 -6.90 -1.17 -1.79
C ARG A 165 -7.46 -0.81 -0.41
N ARG A 166 -8.74 -1.10 -0.17
CA ARG A 166 -9.41 -0.82 1.11
C ARG A 166 -8.93 -1.73 2.24
N GLU A 167 -8.67 -3.01 1.95
CA GLU A 167 -8.28 -4.00 2.96
C GLU A 167 -6.76 -4.12 3.14
N ILE A 168 -5.99 -3.85 2.08
CA ILE A 168 -4.52 -3.99 2.11
C ILE A 168 -3.86 -2.62 2.04
N TYR A 169 -3.96 -1.94 0.89
CA TYR A 169 -3.10 -0.78 0.60
C TYR A 169 -3.28 0.34 1.62
N ILE A 170 -4.50 0.86 1.77
CA ILE A 170 -4.80 2.01 2.62
C ILE A 170 -4.44 1.74 4.08
N PRO A 171 -4.95 0.67 4.75
CA PRO A 171 -4.67 0.45 6.16
C PRO A 171 -3.19 0.15 6.41
N GLN A 172 -2.54 -0.68 5.57
CA GLN A 172 -1.13 -1.00 5.75
C GLN A 172 -0.25 0.23 5.51
N TYR A 173 -0.55 1.05 4.51
CA TYR A 173 0.20 2.28 4.27
C TYR A 173 0.04 3.24 5.44
N ALA A 174 -1.21 3.45 5.86
CA ALA A 174 -1.52 4.38 6.92
C ALA A 174 -0.83 4.03 8.24
N ASN A 175 -0.89 2.75 8.62
CA ASN A 175 -0.24 2.26 9.83
C ASN A 175 1.29 2.42 9.75
N ASN A 176 1.91 2.02 8.63
CA ASN A 176 3.36 2.08 8.51
C ASN A 176 3.89 3.52 8.41
N VAL A 177 3.20 4.42 7.70
CA VAL A 177 3.65 5.82 7.54
C VAL A 177 3.61 6.56 8.88
N ARG A 178 2.60 6.30 9.72
CA ARG A 178 2.46 6.93 11.04
C ARG A 178 3.67 6.71 11.95
N GLU A 179 4.39 5.61 11.76
CA GLU A 179 5.58 5.25 12.52
C GLU A 179 6.87 5.92 11.98
N THR A 180 6.78 6.83 11.02
CA THR A 180 7.96 7.48 10.41
C THR A 180 8.20 8.89 10.92
N ASP A 181 9.47 9.27 11.06
CA ASP A 181 9.87 10.66 11.35
C ASP A 181 9.35 11.63 10.27
N SER A 182 9.24 11.17 9.02
CA SER A 182 8.67 11.95 7.92
C SER A 182 7.20 12.30 8.14
N PHE A 183 6.43 11.44 8.81
CA PHE A 183 5.04 11.71 9.15
C PHE A 183 4.93 12.70 10.31
N ALA A 184 5.77 12.55 11.35
CA ALA A 184 5.84 13.55 12.42
C ALA A 184 6.18 14.95 11.88
N ALA A 185 7.19 15.04 11.00
CA ALA A 185 7.53 16.30 10.32
C ALA A 185 6.39 16.84 9.45
N LEU A 186 5.60 15.95 8.83
CA LEU A 186 4.42 16.37 8.05
C LEU A 186 3.33 16.95 8.96
N GLN A 187 3.14 16.40 10.16
CA GLN A 187 2.20 16.95 11.14
C GLN A 187 2.62 18.35 11.58
N ASP A 188 3.90 18.59 11.82
CA ASP A 188 4.41 19.92 12.17
C ASP A 188 4.11 20.94 11.06
N VAL A 189 4.40 20.60 9.80
CA VAL A 189 4.09 21.46 8.65
C VAL A 189 2.59 21.64 8.46
N PHE A 190 1.79 20.62 8.74
CA PHE A 190 0.35 20.74 8.73
C PHE A 190 -0.13 21.76 9.75
N PHE A 191 0.31 21.69 11.02
CA PHE A 191 -0.07 22.68 12.02
C PHE A 191 0.44 24.09 11.68
N GLU A 192 1.63 24.21 11.08
CA GLU A 192 2.12 25.48 10.54
C GLU A 192 1.17 26.04 9.48
N SER A 193 0.72 25.20 8.54
CA SER A 193 -0.22 25.58 7.48
C SER A 193 -1.54 26.12 8.04
N ILE A 194 -2.06 25.49 9.11
CA ILE A 194 -3.23 25.99 9.85
C ILE A 194 -2.95 27.35 10.47
N SER A 195 -1.82 27.48 11.17
CA SER A 195 -1.49 28.70 11.94
C SER A 195 -1.24 29.92 11.04
N THR A 196 -0.86 29.68 9.79
CA THR A 196 -0.53 30.70 8.81
C THR A 196 -1.62 30.93 7.76
N ASP A 197 -2.74 30.20 7.84
CA ASP A 197 -3.81 30.20 6.83
C ASP A 197 -3.28 29.94 5.41
N ARG A 198 -2.34 28.99 5.31
CA ARG A 198 -1.69 28.62 4.04
C ARG A 198 -2.14 27.24 3.61
N GLU A 199 -2.27 27.06 2.32
CA GLU A 199 -2.59 25.76 1.75
C GLU A 199 -1.40 24.80 1.85
N LEU A 200 -1.66 23.53 2.21
CA LEU A 200 -0.66 22.48 2.19
C LEU A 200 -0.82 21.60 0.94
N ILE A 201 0.20 21.58 0.09
CA ILE A 201 0.23 20.78 -1.15
C ILE A 201 1.27 19.68 -1.02
N LEU A 202 0.84 18.43 -1.16
CA LEU A 202 1.70 17.25 -1.26
C LEU A 202 1.87 16.87 -2.72
N LEU A 203 3.11 16.75 -3.17
CA LEU A 203 3.47 16.39 -4.54
C LEU A 203 3.89 14.93 -4.62
N ASP A 204 3.15 14.15 -5.42
CA ASP A 204 3.46 12.73 -5.69
C ASP A 204 3.31 12.39 -7.19
N TYR A 205 3.95 11.32 -7.64
CA TYR A 205 3.76 10.83 -9.02
C TYR A 205 2.39 10.20 -9.24
N ASP A 206 1.78 9.66 -8.18
CA ASP A 206 0.50 8.96 -8.22
C ASP A 206 -0.64 9.79 -7.60
N ALA A 207 -0.37 11.05 -7.26
CA ALA A 207 -1.39 12.00 -6.88
C ALA A 207 -2.14 12.48 -8.12
N TYR A 208 -3.45 12.24 -8.13
CA TYR A 208 -4.37 12.77 -9.12
C TYR A 208 -5.18 13.89 -8.46
N ALA A 209 -5.34 15.01 -9.15
CA ALA A 209 -6.26 16.03 -8.71
C ALA A 209 -7.66 15.40 -8.59
N PRO A 210 -8.37 15.59 -7.47
CA PRO A 210 -9.77 15.19 -7.41
C PRO A 210 -10.54 15.93 -8.51
N PRO A 211 -11.66 15.37 -9.03
CA PRO A 211 -12.59 16.11 -9.87
C PRO A 211 -12.92 17.47 -9.22
N GLN A 212 -13.14 18.50 -10.04
CA GLN A 212 -13.25 19.91 -9.59
C GLN A 212 -14.30 20.17 -8.48
N ASP A 213 -15.20 19.21 -8.24
CA ASP A 213 -16.36 19.37 -7.34
C ASP A 213 -16.31 18.52 -6.05
N GLY A 214 -15.16 17.93 -5.68
CA GLY A 214 -15.08 17.03 -4.51
C GLY A 214 -13.85 17.23 -3.62
N PRO A 215 -14.01 17.29 -2.27
CA PRO A 215 -12.87 17.25 -1.37
C PRO A 215 -12.13 15.91 -1.46
N CYS A 216 -10.79 15.94 -1.39
CA CYS A 216 -9.98 14.73 -1.35
C CYS A 216 -10.04 14.10 0.06
N LEU A 217 -11.15 13.41 0.36
CA LEU A 217 -11.46 12.85 1.68
C LEU A 217 -10.37 11.92 2.26
N CYS A 218 -9.54 11.33 1.41
CA CYS A 218 -8.53 10.36 1.81
C CYS A 218 -7.39 10.95 2.65
N LEU A 219 -7.04 12.23 2.45
CA LEU A 219 -5.86 12.84 3.10
C LEU A 219 -6.18 13.49 4.44
N ASP A 220 -7.29 14.23 4.52
CA ASP A 220 -7.70 14.93 5.75
C ASP A 220 -7.96 13.92 6.87
N TRP A 221 -8.64 12.83 6.53
CA TRP A 221 -8.87 11.70 7.44
C TRP A 221 -7.55 11.03 7.90
N PHE A 222 -6.59 10.87 6.99
CA PHE A 222 -5.32 10.22 7.29
C PHE A 222 -4.46 11.03 8.29
N ILE A 223 -4.43 12.36 8.14
CA ILE A 223 -3.58 13.26 8.93
C ILE A 223 -4.14 13.50 10.33
N ARG A 224 -5.46 13.47 10.51
CA ARG A 224 -6.11 13.66 11.83
C ARG A 224 -5.89 12.51 12.81
N GLY A 225 -5.35 11.38 12.35
CA GLY A 225 -5.07 10.23 13.23
C GLY A 225 -6.31 9.52 13.77
N GLU A 226 -7.49 9.82 13.23
CA GLU A 226 -8.69 9.05 13.52
C GLU A 226 -8.48 7.62 12.99
N GLY A 227 -8.73 6.61 13.83
CA GLY A 227 -8.50 5.20 13.48
C GLY A 227 -9.33 4.78 12.27
N TYR A 228 -8.74 3.98 11.36
CA TYR A 228 -9.46 3.47 10.18
C TYR A 228 -10.60 2.57 10.64
N THR A 229 -11.83 3.04 10.48
CA THR A 229 -13.01 2.20 10.62
C THR A 229 -13.73 2.15 9.26
N PRO A 230 -14.08 0.96 8.74
CA PRO A 230 -14.84 0.83 7.50
C PRO A 230 -16.12 1.69 7.46
N GLU A 231 -16.68 2.00 8.63
CA GLU A 231 -17.88 2.80 8.83
C GLU A 231 -17.70 4.29 8.51
N ASN A 232 -16.46 4.81 8.56
CA ASN A 232 -16.16 6.23 8.31
C ASN A 232 -15.92 6.55 6.83
N LEU A 233 -15.93 5.55 5.94
CA LEU A 233 -15.91 5.73 4.49
C LEU A 233 -17.33 5.73 3.95
N HIS A 234 -17.94 6.90 3.80
CA HIS A 234 -19.07 7.03 2.89
C HIS A 234 -18.54 6.98 1.45
N PRO A 235 -18.81 5.93 0.66
CA PRO A 235 -18.49 5.98 -0.76
C PRO A 235 -19.29 7.15 -1.38
N PRO A 236 -18.71 7.92 -2.33
CA PRO A 236 -19.53 8.77 -3.18
C PRO A 236 -20.62 7.90 -3.81
N SER A 237 -21.84 8.41 -3.89
CA SER A 237 -22.94 7.67 -4.50
C SER A 237 -22.54 7.24 -5.91
N ALA A 238 -22.96 6.03 -6.31
CA ALA A 238 -22.61 5.42 -7.59
C ALA A 238 -22.97 6.26 -8.84
N SER A 239 -23.71 7.36 -8.66
CA SER A 239 -24.07 8.36 -9.66
C SER A 239 -22.95 9.35 -10.02
N SER A 240 -21.75 9.23 -9.44
CA SER A 240 -20.68 10.25 -9.52
C SER A 240 -19.42 9.80 -10.29
N TRP A 241 -19.49 8.69 -11.02
CA TRP A 241 -18.39 8.15 -11.83
C TRP A 241 -18.74 8.13 -13.32
#